data_AF-A0A938WC14-F1
#
_entry.id   AF-A0A938WC14-F1
#
_cell.length_a   1.000
_cell.length_b   1.000
_cell.length_c   1.000
_cell.angle_alpha   90.00
_cell.angle_beta   90.00
_cell.angle_gamma   90.00
#
_symmetry.space_group_name_H-M   'P 1'
#
loop_
_entity.id
_entity.type
_entity.pdbx_description
1 polymer ?
#
loop_
_entity_poly.entity_id
_entity_poly.type
_entity_poly.pdbx_seq_one_letter_code
_entity_poly.pdbx_strand_id
1 'polypeptide(L)'
;MTQALSGAAIAAVIAACWLLGRPRPKILRSTDASAVAALNRSQMELVLPRPSDDASSTEAASQGSSAVALPTAADQRGRRQLLAQLERQFQQGGEPRRQALAVCNAWQHRDTLPLIRRGLRDSDQQVAALAAAAMAHFRGRSSAGAAQPAPAKPPRNVSRTR
;
A
#
# COMPACT_ATOMS: atom_id res chain seq x y z
N MET A 1 -19.17 -55.12 -7.21
CA MET A 1 -17.79 -54.80 -7.63
C MET A 1 -17.67 -53.56 -8.54
N THR A 2 -18.73 -52.77 -8.77
CA THR A 2 -18.70 -51.62 -9.68
C THR A 2 -18.41 -50.27 -9.01
N GLN A 3 -18.58 -50.16 -7.68
CA GLN A 3 -18.33 -48.91 -6.93
C GLN A 3 -16.84 -48.65 -6.64
N ALA A 4 -15.99 -49.68 -6.63
CA ALA A 4 -14.54 -49.50 -6.46
C ALA A 4 -13.87 -48.92 -7.73
N LEU A 5 -14.41 -49.24 -8.90
CA LEU A 5 -13.91 -48.77 -10.20
C LEU A 5 -14.21 -47.28 -10.43
N SER A 6 -15.35 -46.77 -9.97
CA SER A 6 -15.69 -45.36 -10.10
C SER A 6 -14.83 -44.45 -9.22
N GLY A 7 -14.47 -44.90 -8.02
CA GLY A 7 -13.57 -44.16 -7.12
C GLY A 7 -12.15 -44.01 -7.69
N ALA A 8 -11.61 -45.08 -8.28
CA ALA A 8 -10.29 -45.06 -8.90
C ALA A 8 -10.23 -44.12 -10.13
N ALA A 9 -11.29 -44.09 -10.94
CA ALA A 9 -11.38 -43.20 -12.10
C ALA A 9 -11.38 -41.72 -11.70
N ILE A 10 -12.12 -41.35 -10.65
CA ILE A 10 -12.18 -39.96 -10.16
C ILE A 10 -10.81 -39.52 -9.60
N ALA A 11 -10.13 -40.39 -8.85
CA ALA A 11 -8.80 -40.10 -8.31
C ALA A 11 -7.77 -39.88 -9.43
N ALA A 12 -7.84 -40.65 -10.53
CA ALA A 12 -6.96 -40.49 -11.68
C ALA A 12 -7.17 -39.15 -12.39
N VAL A 13 -8.43 -38.71 -12.56
CA VAL A 13 -8.75 -37.41 -13.17
C VAL A 13 -8.23 -36.25 -12.32
N ILE A 14 -8.42 -36.30 -11.00
CA ILE A 14 -7.93 -35.26 -10.08
C ILE A 14 -6.40 -35.19 -10.14
N ALA A 15 -5.72 -36.34 -10.14
CA ALA A 15 -4.26 -36.40 -10.24
C ALA A 15 -3.75 -35.82 -11.57
N ALA A 16 -4.43 -36.12 -12.69
CA ALA A 16 -4.11 -35.55 -13.99
C ALA A 16 -4.29 -34.02 -14.01
N CYS A 17 -5.43 -33.51 -13.53
CA CYS A 17 -5.67 -32.07 -13.42
C CYS A 17 -4.62 -31.37 -12.55
N TRP A 18 -4.17 -32.01 -11.48
CA TRP A 18 -3.14 -31.45 -10.60
C TRP A 18 -1.74 -31.46 -11.24
N LEU A 19 -1.41 -32.49 -12.04
CA LEU A 19 -0.13 -32.57 -12.72
C LEU A 19 -0.02 -31.53 -13.85
N LEU A 20 -1.09 -31.33 -14.62
CA LEU A 20 -1.12 -30.37 -15.72
C LEU A 20 -1.22 -28.91 -15.23
N GLY A 21 -1.82 -28.67 -14.06
CA GLY A 21 -2.02 -27.33 -13.50
C GLY A 21 -0.83 -26.73 -12.77
N ARG A 22 0.31 -27.44 -12.65
CA ARG A 22 1.47 -26.93 -11.90
C ARG A 22 2.19 -25.81 -12.65
N PRO A 23 2.21 -24.56 -12.13
CA PRO A 23 2.94 -23.48 -12.75
C PRO A 23 4.43 -23.75 -12.66
N ARG A 24 5.12 -23.82 -13.81
CA ARG A 24 6.58 -23.94 -13.85
C ARG A 24 7.21 -22.65 -13.29
N PRO A 25 8.12 -22.71 -12.31
CA PRO A 25 8.79 -21.51 -11.84
C PRO A 25 9.68 -20.99 -12.97
N LYS A 26 9.35 -19.80 -13.49
CA LYS A 26 10.29 -19.00 -14.28
C LYS A 26 11.40 -18.57 -13.33
N ILE A 27 12.51 -19.29 -13.35
CA ILE A 27 13.76 -18.86 -12.74
C ILE A 27 14.22 -17.66 -13.57
N LEU A 28 13.86 -16.46 -13.12
CA LEU A 28 14.37 -15.22 -13.69
C LEU A 28 15.86 -15.16 -13.36
N ARG A 29 16.67 -15.31 -14.41
CA ARG A 29 18.09 -14.95 -14.46
C ARG A 29 18.25 -13.51 -13.94
N SER A 30 19.07 -13.38 -12.90
CA SER A 30 19.73 -12.17 -12.41
C SER A 30 18.90 -10.88 -12.37
N THR A 31 18.44 -10.51 -11.17
CA THR A 31 18.17 -9.11 -10.85
C THR A 31 19.50 -8.35 -10.88
N ASP A 32 19.72 -7.57 -11.94
CA ASP A 32 20.92 -6.72 -12.08
C ASP A 32 20.88 -5.61 -11.01
N ALA A 33 21.52 -5.86 -9.88
CA ALA A 33 21.70 -4.87 -8.81
C ALA A 33 22.50 -3.64 -9.28
N SER A 34 23.21 -3.78 -10.39
CA SER A 34 23.95 -2.73 -11.09
C SER A 34 23.05 -1.56 -11.54
N ALA A 35 21.84 -1.84 -12.05
CA ALA A 35 20.89 -0.83 -12.48
C ALA A 35 20.36 0.00 -11.30
N VAL A 36 20.12 -0.65 -10.15
CA VAL A 36 19.68 0.03 -8.91
C VAL A 36 20.80 0.92 -8.36
N ALA A 37 22.05 0.45 -8.41
CA ALA A 37 23.20 1.23 -7.97
C ALA A 37 23.50 2.44 -8.86
N ALA A 38 23.29 2.33 -10.18
CA ALA A 38 23.43 3.46 -11.10
C ALA A 38 22.39 4.56 -10.86
N LEU A 39 21.13 4.16 -10.62
CA LEU A 39 20.06 5.10 -10.30
C LEU A 39 20.33 5.84 -8.99
N ASN A 40 20.78 5.14 -7.95
CA ASN A 40 21.08 5.76 -6.65
C ASN A 40 22.22 6.80 -6.77
N ARG A 41 23.26 6.51 -7.56
CA ARG A 41 24.33 7.49 -7.86
C ARG A 41 23.79 8.76 -8.53
N SER A 42 22.91 8.62 -9.52
CA SER A 42 22.31 9.78 -10.20
C SER A 42 21.43 10.64 -9.28
N GLN A 43 20.78 10.03 -8.29
CA GLN A 43 19.98 10.75 -7.31
C GLN A 43 20.83 11.48 -6.26
N MET A 44 22.00 10.92 -5.89
CA MET A 44 22.93 11.60 -4.98
C MET A 44 23.56 12.85 -5.60
N GLU A 45 23.75 12.89 -6.92
CA GLU A 45 24.30 14.04 -7.62
C GLU A 45 23.33 15.25 -7.63
N LEU A 46 22.01 15.00 -7.59
CA LEU A 46 20.98 16.06 -7.55
C LEU A 46 20.79 16.72 -6.17
N VAL A 47 21.32 16.13 -5.09
CA VAL A 47 21.08 16.58 -3.70
C VAL A 47 22.15 17.56 -3.21
N LEU A 48 23.16 17.89 -4.03
CA LEU A 48 24.12 18.94 -3.70
C LEU A 48 23.55 20.32 -4.10
N PRO A 49 23.19 21.19 -3.15
CA PRO A 49 22.84 22.56 -3.48
C PRO A 49 24.10 23.31 -3.97
N ARG A 50 23.97 23.92 -5.14
CA ARG A 50 24.94 24.88 -5.68
C ARG A 50 24.98 26.10 -4.74
N PRO A 51 26.13 26.47 -4.15
CA PRO A 51 26.21 27.69 -3.37
C PRO A 51 26.29 28.87 -4.34
N SER A 52 25.20 29.61 -4.43
CA SER A 52 25.22 30.98 -4.92
C SER A 52 24.50 31.82 -3.89
N ASP A 53 25.32 32.63 -3.21
CA ASP A 53 24.93 33.83 -2.49
C ASP A 53 23.93 34.64 -3.32
N ASP A 54 22.80 35.03 -2.73
CA ASP A 54 22.50 36.43 -2.50
C ASP A 54 21.17 36.64 -1.75
N ALA A 55 21.12 37.76 -1.07
CA ALA A 55 20.25 38.09 0.03
C ALA A 55 18.84 38.61 -0.35
N SER A 56 18.02 38.72 0.71
CA SER A 56 17.02 39.77 0.97
C SER A 56 15.55 39.49 0.62
N SER A 57 14.81 39.14 1.68
CA SER A 57 13.58 39.77 2.18
C SER A 57 12.66 40.52 1.20
N THR A 58 11.37 40.15 1.18
CA THR A 58 10.23 40.98 1.67
C THR A 58 8.89 40.28 1.38
N GLU A 59 8.16 40.00 2.46
CA GLU A 59 6.70 39.98 2.68
C GLU A 59 5.68 39.76 1.54
N ALA A 60 4.73 38.84 1.73
CA ALA A 60 3.31 39.16 2.01
C ALA A 60 2.36 37.96 1.75
N ALA A 61 1.54 37.66 2.77
CA ALA A 61 0.21 37.07 2.72
C ALA A 61 -0.11 35.99 1.65
N SER A 62 -0.12 34.73 2.07
CA SER A 62 -1.06 33.75 1.54
C SER A 62 -1.61 32.88 2.65
N GLN A 63 -2.94 32.88 2.72
CA GLN A 63 -3.76 32.25 3.73
C GLN A 63 -3.48 30.75 3.82
N GLY A 64 -3.02 30.32 4.99
CA GLY A 64 -3.52 29.11 5.65
C GLY A 64 -3.42 27.76 4.93
N SER A 65 -2.56 27.56 3.94
CA SER A 65 -2.19 26.20 3.51
C SER A 65 -1.03 25.74 4.38
N SER A 66 -1.34 25.34 5.63
CA SER A 66 -0.38 24.60 6.43
C SER A 66 -0.18 23.26 5.72
N ALA A 67 0.82 23.22 4.84
CA ALA A 67 1.19 22.04 4.09
C ALA A 67 1.56 20.98 5.12
N VAL A 68 0.62 20.08 5.42
CA VAL A 68 0.86 18.95 6.29
C VAL A 68 2.01 18.18 5.68
N ALA A 69 3.17 18.22 6.33
CA ALA A 69 4.34 17.49 5.89
C ALA A 69 4.00 16.00 5.92
N LEU A 70 3.79 15.41 4.75
CA LEU A 70 3.42 14.01 4.63
C LEU A 70 4.64 13.14 4.95
N PRO A 71 4.49 12.08 5.77
CA PRO A 71 5.58 11.19 6.10
C PRO A 71 6.09 10.47 4.85
N THR A 72 7.41 10.30 4.76
CA THR A 72 8.04 9.53 3.69
C THR A 72 7.71 8.05 3.81
N ALA A 73 7.90 7.28 2.73
CA ALA A 73 7.57 5.85 2.71
C ALA A 73 8.29 5.03 3.80
N ALA A 74 9.51 5.44 4.19
CA ALA A 74 10.33 4.76 5.19
C ALA A 74 9.91 5.07 6.64
N ASP A 75 9.24 6.20 6.89
CA ASP A 75 8.91 6.62 8.26
C ASP A 75 7.66 5.92 8.78
N GLN A 76 7.84 4.81 9.49
CA GLN A 76 6.71 4.10 10.10
C GLN A 76 6.09 4.83 11.29
N ARG A 77 6.89 5.60 12.05
CA ARG A 77 6.42 6.29 13.26
C ARG A 77 5.56 7.50 12.88
N GLY A 78 6.06 8.34 11.96
CA GLY A 78 5.30 9.48 11.45
C GLY A 78 4.00 9.05 10.78
N ARG A 79 3.99 7.95 10.03
CA ARG A 79 2.75 7.38 9.46
C ARG A 79 1.71 7.03 10.52
N ARG A 80 2.10 6.36 11.60
CA ARG A 80 1.18 6.00 12.70
C ARG A 80 0.66 7.26 13.41
N GLN A 81 1.53 8.24 13.65
CA GLN A 81 1.14 9.51 14.28
C GLN A 81 0.15 10.30 13.42
N LEU A 82 0.41 10.40 12.11
CA LEU A 82 -0.49 11.06 11.18
C LEU A 82 -1.84 10.35 11.13
N LEU A 83 -1.88 9.02 11.01
CA LEU A 83 -3.14 8.27 11.02
C LEU A 83 -3.94 8.51 12.32
N ALA A 84 -3.29 8.52 13.47
CA ALA A 84 -3.94 8.81 14.75
C ALA A 84 -4.44 10.27 14.84
N GLN A 85 -3.75 11.23 14.23
CA GLN A 85 -4.21 12.61 14.12
C GLN A 85 -5.44 12.73 13.21
N LEU A 86 -5.41 12.08 12.04
CA LEU A 86 -6.52 12.08 11.09
C LEU A 86 -7.78 11.43 11.69
N GLU A 87 -7.61 10.33 12.43
CA GLU A 87 -8.74 9.67 13.12
C GLU A 87 -9.37 10.61 14.17
N ARG A 88 -8.54 11.32 14.96
CA ARG A 88 -9.03 12.31 15.93
C ARG A 88 -9.77 13.46 15.26
N GLN A 89 -9.24 14.02 14.17
CA GLN A 89 -9.91 15.07 13.41
C GLN A 89 -11.24 14.59 12.81
N PHE A 90 -11.27 13.36 12.30
CA PHE A 90 -12.50 12.76 11.76
C PHE A 90 -13.58 12.63 12.83
N GLN A 91 -13.20 12.24 14.05
CA GLN A 91 -14.09 12.11 15.21
C GLN A 91 -14.60 13.46 15.75
N GLN A 92 -13.80 14.53 15.65
CA GLN A 92 -14.23 15.89 16.04
C GLN A 92 -15.42 16.39 15.21
N GLY A 93 -15.59 15.89 13.98
CA GLY A 93 -16.70 16.28 13.11
C GLY A 93 -16.50 17.65 12.45
N GLY A 94 -17.51 18.11 11.73
CA GLY A 94 -17.51 19.41 11.06
C GLY A 94 -16.34 19.60 10.09
N GLU A 95 -15.70 20.77 10.15
CA GLU A 95 -14.57 21.13 9.29
C GLU A 95 -13.33 20.24 9.49
N PRO A 96 -12.88 19.92 10.72
CA PRO A 96 -11.79 18.97 10.95
C PRO A 96 -11.96 17.63 10.22
N ARG A 97 -13.20 17.12 10.14
CA ARG A 97 -13.49 15.87 9.43
C ARG A 97 -13.24 15.99 7.93
N ARG A 98 -13.65 17.10 7.31
CA ARG A 98 -13.40 17.37 5.89
C ARG A 98 -11.91 17.52 5.61
N GLN A 99 -11.20 18.23 6.49
CA GLN A 99 -9.75 18.41 6.38
C GLN A 99 -9.01 17.08 6.49
N ALA A 100 -9.42 16.19 7.40
CA ALA A 100 -8.83 14.86 7.51
C ALA A 100 -8.97 14.06 6.20
N LEU A 101 -10.14 14.09 5.57
CA LEU A 101 -10.34 13.43 4.28
C LEU A 101 -9.57 14.09 3.14
N ALA A 102 -9.43 15.42 3.14
CA ALA A 102 -8.61 16.13 2.18
C ALA A 102 -7.13 15.70 2.26
N VAL A 103 -6.60 15.53 3.50
CA VAL A 103 -5.25 15.00 3.71
C VAL A 103 -5.15 13.53 3.27
N CYS A 104 -6.16 12.69 3.54
CA CYS A 104 -6.18 11.32 3.00
C CYS A 104 -6.12 11.28 1.47
N ASN A 105 -6.87 12.19 0.81
CA ASN A 105 -6.88 12.31 -0.64
C ASN A 105 -5.51 12.73 -1.19
N ALA A 106 -4.85 13.69 -0.55
CA ALA A 106 -3.52 14.13 -0.93
C ALA A 106 -2.46 13.04 -0.71
N TRP A 107 -2.57 12.29 0.40
CA TRP A 107 -1.56 11.31 0.77
C TRP A 107 -1.62 10.00 -0.04
N GLN A 108 -2.81 9.58 -0.47
CA GLN A 108 -3.04 8.39 -1.32
C GLN A 108 -2.40 7.09 -0.78
N HIS A 109 -2.20 7.00 0.53
CA HIS A 109 -1.59 5.83 1.17
C HIS A 109 -2.65 4.79 1.53
N ARG A 110 -2.35 3.50 1.35
CA ARG A 110 -3.30 2.39 1.59
C ARG A 110 -3.88 2.36 3.00
N ASP A 111 -3.09 2.71 4.00
CA ASP A 111 -3.52 2.72 5.40
C ASP A 111 -4.63 3.74 5.70
N THR A 112 -4.90 4.70 4.79
CA THR A 112 -6.01 5.65 4.90
C THR A 112 -7.36 5.05 4.46
N LEU A 113 -7.36 3.89 3.80
CA LEU A 113 -8.58 3.26 3.26
C LEU A 113 -9.69 3.03 4.30
N PRO A 114 -9.43 2.59 5.54
CA PRO A 114 -10.47 2.44 6.55
C PRO A 114 -11.20 3.76 6.83
N LEU A 115 -10.46 4.86 6.96
CA LEU A 115 -11.02 6.19 7.21
C LEU A 115 -11.85 6.67 6.00
N ILE A 116 -11.33 6.50 4.78
CA ILE A 116 -12.05 6.86 3.55
C ILE A 116 -13.36 6.05 3.43
N ARG A 117 -13.33 4.74 3.71
CA ARG A 117 -14.54 3.89 3.69
C ARG A 117 -15.58 4.32 4.73
N ARG A 118 -15.14 4.84 5.87
CA ARG A 118 -16.05 5.43 6.87
C ARG A 118 -16.66 6.72 6.37
N GLY A 119 -15.88 7.60 5.74
CA GLY A 119 -16.35 8.84 5.12
C GLY A 119 -17.40 8.63 4.02
N LEU A 120 -17.33 7.53 3.26
CA LEU A 120 -18.37 7.17 2.28
C LEU A 120 -19.75 6.90 2.89
N ARG A 121 -19.81 6.61 4.20
CA ARG A 121 -21.04 6.32 4.94
C ARG A 121 -21.45 7.49 5.84
N ASP A 122 -20.81 8.65 5.67
CA ASP A 122 -21.09 9.83 6.48
C ASP A 122 -22.45 10.45 6.08
N SER A 123 -23.12 11.07 7.04
CA SER A 123 -24.38 11.77 6.81
C SER A 123 -24.17 13.13 6.13
N ASP A 124 -22.99 13.74 6.29
CA ASP A 124 -22.62 14.96 5.57
C ASP A 124 -22.23 14.62 4.12
N GLN A 125 -22.99 15.18 3.17
CA GLN A 125 -22.78 14.99 1.74
C GLN A 125 -21.40 15.44 1.28
N GLN A 126 -20.83 16.50 1.88
CA GLN A 126 -19.51 17.01 1.50
C GLN A 126 -18.41 16.03 1.89
N VAL A 127 -18.54 15.42 3.08
CA VAL A 127 -17.62 14.40 3.57
C VAL A 127 -17.69 13.15 2.68
N ALA A 128 -18.91 12.72 2.33
CA ALA A 128 -19.11 11.59 1.43
C ALA A 128 -18.51 11.85 0.03
N ALA A 129 -18.67 13.06 -0.51
CA ALA A 129 -18.09 13.45 -1.80
C ALA A 129 -16.55 13.43 -1.78
N LEU A 130 -15.93 14.00 -0.73
CA LEU A 130 -14.47 13.96 -0.54
C LEU A 130 -13.95 12.52 -0.43
N ALA A 131 -14.65 11.67 0.33
CA ALA A 131 -14.30 10.26 0.45
C ALA A 131 -14.41 9.52 -0.90
N ALA A 132 -15.43 9.82 -1.70
CA ALA A 132 -15.61 9.23 -3.03
C ALA A 132 -14.49 9.64 -4.00
N ALA A 133 -14.06 10.91 -3.93
CA ALA A 133 -12.92 11.41 -4.68
C ALA A 133 -11.63 10.68 -4.27
N ALA A 134 -11.34 10.59 -2.97
CA ALA A 134 -10.17 9.87 -2.45
C ALA A 134 -10.18 8.38 -2.83
N MET A 135 -11.35 7.74 -2.82
CA MET A 135 -11.50 6.34 -3.20
C MET A 135 -11.15 6.08 -4.67
N ALA A 136 -11.28 7.08 -5.56
CA ALA A 136 -10.97 6.95 -6.97
C ALA A 136 -9.52 6.51 -7.21
N HIS A 137 -8.57 6.95 -6.38
CA HIS A 137 -7.16 6.60 -6.49
C HIS A 137 -6.86 5.12 -6.23
N PHE A 138 -7.74 4.43 -5.50
CA PHE A 138 -7.55 3.03 -5.12
C PHE A 138 -8.28 2.03 -6.02
N ARG A 139 -9.11 2.51 -6.96
CA ARG A 139 -9.80 1.64 -7.94
C ARG A 139 -8.78 1.04 -8.91
N GLY A 140 -9.02 -0.20 -9.36
CA GLY A 140 -8.20 -0.88 -10.36
C GLY A 140 -6.77 -1.27 -9.92
N ARG A 141 -6.32 -0.83 -8.74
CA ARG A 141 -5.03 -1.24 -8.15
C ARG A 141 -5.19 -2.62 -7.50
N SER A 142 -5.21 -3.66 -8.33
CA SER A 142 -5.12 -5.06 -7.91
C SER A 142 -4.03 -5.19 -6.85
N SER A 143 -4.36 -5.83 -5.73
CA SER A 143 -3.53 -5.93 -4.52
C SER A 143 -2.27 -6.79 -4.70
N ALA A 144 -1.49 -6.56 -5.75
CA ALA A 144 -0.29 -7.33 -6.06
C ALA A 144 0.83 -7.13 -5.01
N GLY A 145 0.82 -6.02 -4.26
CA GLY A 145 1.89 -5.70 -3.30
C GLY A 145 1.67 -6.12 -1.85
N ALA A 146 0.49 -6.66 -1.48
CA ALA A 146 0.15 -6.96 -0.08
C ALA A 146 -0.35 -8.40 0.12
N ALA A 147 0.01 -9.32 -0.79
CA ALA A 147 -0.04 -10.73 -0.45
C ALA A 147 1.03 -10.97 0.62
N GLN A 148 0.62 -10.89 1.90
CA GLN A 148 1.37 -11.46 3.01
C GLN A 148 1.79 -12.87 2.55
N PRO A 149 3.10 -13.20 2.53
CA PRO A 149 3.50 -14.57 2.25
C PRO A 149 2.78 -15.43 3.28
N ALA A 150 1.90 -16.31 2.81
CA ALA A 150 1.23 -17.27 3.68
C ALA A 150 2.31 -17.92 4.55
N PRO A 151 2.13 -17.98 5.89
CA PRO A 151 3.17 -18.52 6.77
C PRO A 151 3.54 -19.91 6.25
N ALA A 152 4.81 -20.06 5.85
CA ALA A 152 5.33 -21.31 5.33
C ALA A 152 5.04 -22.39 6.37
N LYS A 153 4.10 -23.29 6.05
CA LYS A 153 3.65 -24.35 6.96
C LYS A 153 4.90 -25.13 7.35
N PRO A 154 5.25 -25.25 8.65
CA PRO A 154 6.43 -26.00 9.04
C PRO A 154 6.29 -27.45 8.55
N PRO A 155 7.38 -28.10 8.11
CA PRO A 155 7.33 -29.47 7.64
C PRO A 155 6.73 -30.35 8.71
N ARG A 156 5.77 -31.18 8.31
CA ARG A 156 4.85 -31.94 9.18
C ARG A 156 5.53 -33.00 10.07
N ASN A 157 6.86 -33.11 10.03
CA ASN A 157 7.66 -34.16 10.66
C ASN A 157 9.00 -33.64 11.23
N VAL A 158 8.98 -32.57 12.04
CA VAL A 158 10.18 -32.10 12.76
C VAL A 158 10.68 -33.09 13.83
N SER A 159 9.89 -34.09 14.23
CA SER A 159 10.31 -35.15 15.16
C SER A 159 11.14 -36.27 14.52
N ARG A 160 11.31 -36.28 13.19
CA ARG A 160 12.00 -37.35 12.45
C ARG A 160 13.42 -37.01 12.01
N THR A 161 13.93 -35.85 12.36
CA THR A 161 15.34 -35.49 12.14
C THR A 161 16.07 -35.52 13.49
N ARG A 162 16.82 -36.59 13.71
CA ARG A 162 17.91 -36.70 14.69
C ARG A 162 19.16 -37.10 13.92
#